data_AF-A0A2P2I1Q9-F1
#
_entry.id   AF-A0A2P2I1Q9-F1
#
_cell.length_a   1.000
_cell.length_b   1.000
_cell.length_c   1.000
_cell.angle_alpha   90.00
_cell.angle_beta   90.00
_cell.angle_gamma   90.00
#
_symmetry.space_group_name_H-M   'P 1'
#
loop_
_entity.id
_entity.type
_entity.pdbx_description
1 polymer ?
#
loop_
_entity_poly.entity_id
_entity_poly.type
_entity_poly.pdbx_seq_one_letter_code
_entity_poly.pdbx_strand_id
1 'polypeptide(L)'
;MTGAKLDSSGTTLAVVAACQVLGYSDVHLALSEDHTWVVCGLDQQTSVEVTWHGKGNEDKRGIPVTYDAFNKSWLYVNGRPVVCDRYMEVASMVSSMNPGVNASTDSEEVLLLQQSLLWLMYDLRHINKYPMAIANLGDLEEMSPSLGRASPVMLYQEAIASNVNHYSNHHVYPYTCLAGYCYRNALYKQALQAWAKAAAVIKHYNYSRDDEEIYKEFLDIANELIPHIMRVVSTGIQAHSILKDPECFAQLLQFYDGICGWEEGSATPVLHIGWAKCLVNTMAKFESDVRARLKITCIDGEQDESGDESELHHKRSHHHEQQQQQQDQNGNTQSGVGCSPHVELSSAKMRGLRQLLLADKLNSQAVSLQLTAQSQVTVRQKRVSLGSSNAGGAEFETTQGRPKRNRRE
;
A
#
# COMPACT_ATOMS: atom_id res chain seq x y z
N MET A 1 -20.07 10.67 -30.65
CA MET A 1 -18.80 10.99 -29.96
C MET A 1 -18.20 12.25 -30.57
N THR A 2 -17.83 13.25 -29.78
CA THR A 2 -17.55 14.63 -30.29
C THR A 2 -16.08 15.07 -30.26
N GLY A 3 -15.14 14.24 -29.77
CA GLY A 3 -13.73 14.65 -29.64
C GLY A 3 -12.66 13.60 -29.91
N ALA A 4 -13.01 12.34 -30.15
CA ALA A 4 -12.08 11.22 -30.42
C ALA A 4 -10.87 11.15 -29.45
N LYS A 5 -11.09 11.46 -28.17
CA LYS A 5 -10.08 11.43 -27.11
C LYS A 5 -10.61 10.62 -25.94
N LEU A 6 -9.78 9.71 -25.45
CA LEU A 6 -9.98 8.93 -24.24
C LEU A 6 -8.66 8.91 -23.46
N ASP A 7 -8.75 8.90 -22.14
CA ASP A 7 -7.62 8.56 -21.28
C ASP A 7 -7.44 7.03 -21.21
N SER A 8 -6.50 6.58 -20.37
CA SER A 8 -6.17 5.16 -20.27
C SER A 8 -7.37 4.31 -19.83
N SER A 9 -8.00 4.66 -18.70
CA SER A 9 -9.16 3.92 -18.17
C SER A 9 -10.40 4.06 -19.05
N GLY A 10 -10.64 5.24 -19.62
CA GLY A 10 -11.73 5.48 -20.56
C GLY A 10 -11.61 4.64 -21.84
N THR A 11 -10.39 4.30 -22.27
CA THR A 11 -10.16 3.36 -23.38
C THR A 11 -10.65 1.96 -23.03
N THR A 12 -10.31 1.44 -21.84
CA THR A 12 -10.78 0.12 -21.38
C THR A 12 -12.30 0.08 -21.26
N LEU A 13 -12.89 1.11 -20.66
CA LEU A 13 -14.35 1.22 -20.53
C LEU A 13 -15.05 1.26 -21.90
N ALA A 14 -14.48 1.99 -22.88
CA ALA A 14 -15.02 2.02 -24.23
C ALA A 14 -14.96 0.63 -24.91
N VAL A 15 -13.92 -0.17 -24.65
CA VAL A 15 -13.84 -1.56 -25.11
C VAL A 15 -14.94 -2.41 -24.49
N VAL A 16 -15.13 -2.34 -23.17
CA VAL A 16 -16.19 -3.08 -22.47
C VAL A 16 -17.58 -2.71 -23.00
N ALA A 17 -17.84 -1.42 -23.16
CA ALA A 17 -19.10 -0.93 -23.72
C ALA A 17 -19.32 -1.37 -25.18
N ALA A 18 -18.27 -1.36 -26.02
CA ALA A 18 -18.34 -1.85 -27.39
C ALA A 18 -18.64 -3.36 -27.44
N CYS A 19 -17.99 -4.15 -26.59
CA CYS A 19 -18.27 -5.58 -26.44
C CYS A 19 -19.73 -5.83 -26.00
N GLN A 20 -20.24 -5.05 -25.04
CA GLN A 20 -21.64 -5.13 -24.62
C GLN A 20 -22.61 -4.86 -25.79
N VAL A 21 -22.36 -3.82 -26.60
CA VAL A 21 -23.18 -3.48 -27.78
C VAL A 21 -23.16 -4.60 -28.83
N LEU A 22 -22.01 -5.27 -28.98
CA LEU A 22 -21.84 -6.40 -29.90
C LEU A 22 -22.43 -7.72 -29.37
N GLY A 23 -22.97 -7.74 -28.15
CA GLY A 23 -23.58 -8.92 -27.54
C GLY A 23 -22.61 -9.82 -26.78
N TYR A 24 -21.37 -9.39 -26.55
CA TYR A 24 -20.40 -10.11 -25.71
C TYR A 24 -20.65 -9.79 -24.24
N SER A 25 -21.51 -10.57 -23.60
CA SER A 25 -21.92 -10.35 -22.21
C SER A 25 -20.86 -10.74 -21.19
N ASP A 26 -19.86 -11.53 -21.57
CA ASP A 26 -18.81 -12.08 -20.71
C ASP A 26 -17.57 -11.17 -20.57
N VAL A 27 -17.49 -10.09 -21.34
CA VAL A 27 -16.38 -9.13 -21.27
C VAL A 27 -16.64 -8.09 -20.18
N HIS A 28 -15.76 -8.02 -19.19
CA HIS A 28 -15.90 -7.15 -18.02
C HIS A 28 -14.65 -6.33 -17.74
N LEU A 29 -14.86 -5.21 -17.05
CA LEU A 29 -13.79 -4.32 -16.61
C LEU A 29 -13.08 -4.90 -15.38
N ALA A 30 -11.74 -4.97 -15.44
CA ALA A 30 -10.91 -5.18 -14.27
C ALA A 30 -10.14 -3.90 -13.94
N LEU A 31 -10.10 -3.57 -12.65
CA LEU A 31 -9.52 -2.34 -12.11
C LEU A 31 -8.51 -2.69 -11.02
N SER A 32 -7.29 -2.20 -11.16
CA SER A 32 -6.40 -2.04 -10.03
C SER A 32 -6.57 -0.66 -9.42
N GLU A 33 -5.61 -0.28 -8.58
CA GLU A 33 -5.55 1.05 -7.98
C GLU A 33 -5.05 2.12 -8.98
N ASP A 34 -4.41 1.75 -10.09
CA ASP A 34 -3.82 2.69 -11.07
C ASP A 34 -3.85 2.21 -12.54
N HIS A 35 -4.49 1.07 -12.82
CA HIS A 35 -4.57 0.51 -14.17
C HIS A 35 -5.86 -0.26 -14.40
N THR A 36 -6.19 -0.45 -15.67
CA THR A 36 -7.43 -1.11 -16.09
C THR A 36 -7.19 -2.02 -17.28
N TRP A 37 -7.89 -3.15 -17.31
CA TRP A 37 -7.84 -4.10 -18.43
C TRP A 37 -9.18 -4.83 -18.53
N VAL A 38 -9.31 -5.78 -19.47
CA VAL A 38 -10.53 -6.58 -19.61
C VAL A 38 -10.33 -7.99 -19.11
N VAL A 39 -11.38 -8.55 -18.52
CA VAL A 39 -11.51 -9.99 -18.28
C VAL A 39 -12.64 -10.56 -19.13
N CYS A 40 -12.49 -11.79 -19.61
CA CYS A 40 -13.48 -12.46 -20.45
C CYS A 40 -13.36 -13.99 -20.40
N GLY A 41 -14.27 -14.67 -21.11
CA GLY A 41 -14.34 -16.12 -21.19
C GLY A 41 -15.08 -16.76 -20.01
N LEU A 42 -15.13 -18.10 -20.05
CA LEU A 42 -15.74 -18.91 -18.99
C LEU A 42 -15.06 -18.58 -17.65
N ASP A 43 -15.88 -18.26 -16.65
CA ASP A 43 -15.45 -17.86 -15.30
C ASP A 43 -14.47 -16.67 -15.24
N GLN A 44 -14.43 -15.83 -16.28
CA GLN A 44 -13.56 -14.63 -16.35
C GLN A 44 -12.06 -14.95 -16.21
N GLN A 45 -11.65 -16.15 -16.66
CA GLN A 45 -10.27 -16.63 -16.53
C GLN A 45 -9.28 -15.95 -17.49
N THR A 46 -9.76 -15.32 -18.55
CA THR A 46 -8.90 -14.65 -19.54
C THR A 46 -8.79 -13.18 -19.20
N SER A 47 -7.60 -12.69 -18.91
CA SER A 47 -7.31 -11.27 -18.70
C SER A 47 -6.47 -10.73 -19.85
N VAL A 48 -6.84 -9.61 -20.45
CA VAL A 48 -6.16 -9.04 -21.63
C VAL A 48 -5.99 -7.53 -21.49
N GLU A 49 -4.78 -7.06 -21.77
CA GLU A 49 -4.46 -5.63 -21.86
C GLU A 49 -5.15 -4.99 -23.07
N VAL A 50 -5.82 -3.86 -22.87
CA VAL A 50 -6.52 -3.14 -23.96
C VAL A 50 -6.18 -1.65 -24.00
N THR A 51 -5.44 -1.16 -23.02
CA THR A 51 -5.02 0.22 -22.90
C THR A 51 -3.53 0.32 -22.58
N TRP A 52 -3.01 1.54 -22.52
CA TRP A 52 -1.64 1.83 -22.12
C TRP A 52 -1.58 2.18 -20.62
N HIS A 53 -0.40 2.08 -20.01
CA HIS A 53 -0.13 2.58 -18.65
C HIS A 53 1.14 3.43 -18.65
N GLY A 54 1.15 4.50 -17.86
CA GLY A 54 2.31 5.39 -17.71
C GLY A 54 2.69 6.18 -18.97
N LYS A 55 3.88 6.78 -18.97
CA LYS A 55 4.44 7.56 -20.08
C LYS A 55 5.74 6.91 -20.57
N GLY A 56 5.77 6.53 -21.85
CA GLY A 56 6.97 5.95 -22.48
C GLY A 56 7.21 4.48 -22.13
N ASN A 57 6.21 3.81 -21.53
CA ASN A 57 6.21 2.37 -21.33
C ASN A 57 5.90 1.63 -22.65
N GLU A 58 6.35 0.38 -22.74
CA GLU A 58 6.05 -0.48 -23.88
C GLU A 58 4.54 -0.76 -23.96
N ASP A 59 4.02 -0.78 -25.17
CA ASP A 59 2.61 -1.09 -25.43
C ASP A 59 2.35 -2.58 -25.18
N LYS A 60 1.55 -2.88 -24.15
CA LYS A 60 1.18 -4.24 -23.75
C LYS A 60 -0.17 -4.68 -24.33
N ARG A 61 -0.84 -3.88 -25.17
CA ARG A 61 -2.19 -4.21 -25.68
C ARG A 61 -2.21 -5.55 -26.41
N GLY A 62 -3.22 -6.35 -26.11
CA GLY A 62 -3.40 -7.72 -26.61
C GLY A 62 -2.60 -8.79 -25.87
N ILE A 63 -1.73 -8.41 -24.92
CA ILE A 63 -0.97 -9.35 -24.09
C ILE A 63 -1.83 -9.77 -22.88
N PRO A 64 -1.81 -11.06 -22.50
CA PRO A 64 -2.52 -11.51 -21.31
C PRO A 64 -1.84 -11.04 -20.02
N VAL A 65 -2.65 -10.73 -18.99
CA VAL A 65 -2.16 -10.47 -17.63
C VAL A 65 -1.95 -11.80 -16.91
N THR A 66 -0.72 -12.33 -16.98
CA THR A 66 -0.34 -13.65 -16.42
C THR A 66 0.16 -13.56 -14.98
N TYR A 67 0.36 -14.71 -14.34
CA TYR A 67 0.96 -14.79 -13.00
C TYR A 67 2.29 -14.03 -12.89
N ASP A 68 3.16 -14.16 -13.88
CA ASP A 68 4.44 -13.45 -13.88
C ASP A 68 4.28 -11.93 -13.96
N ALA A 69 3.19 -11.44 -14.57
CA ALA A 69 2.88 -10.02 -14.63
C ALA A 69 2.33 -9.49 -13.29
N PHE A 70 1.41 -10.22 -12.67
CA PHE A 70 0.74 -9.73 -11.47
C PHE A 70 1.45 -10.08 -10.16
N ASN A 71 2.27 -11.14 -10.11
CA ASN A 71 2.89 -11.62 -8.87
C ASN A 71 3.74 -10.54 -8.21
N LYS A 72 3.34 -10.13 -7.00
CA LYS A 72 3.91 -9.02 -6.24
C LYS A 72 3.93 -7.66 -6.95
N SER A 73 3.16 -7.46 -8.01
CA SER A 73 3.01 -6.14 -8.67
C SER A 73 1.85 -5.36 -8.05
N TRP A 74 2.11 -4.11 -7.64
CA TRP A 74 1.05 -3.22 -7.12
C TRP A 74 0.12 -2.78 -8.24
N LEU A 75 0.67 -2.48 -9.43
CA LEU A 75 -0.10 -2.17 -10.63
C LEU A 75 -1.21 -3.20 -10.95
N TYR A 76 -0.98 -4.49 -10.68
CA TYR A 76 -1.98 -5.55 -10.85
C TYR A 76 -2.53 -6.13 -9.54
N VAL A 77 -2.29 -5.43 -8.42
CA VAL A 77 -2.76 -5.75 -7.06
C VAL A 77 -2.49 -7.21 -6.68
N ASN A 78 -1.34 -7.77 -7.06
CA ASN A 78 -0.98 -9.15 -6.79
C ASN A 78 -2.05 -10.18 -7.24
N GLY A 79 -2.70 -9.90 -8.37
CA GLY A 79 -3.77 -10.75 -8.91
C GLY A 79 -5.11 -10.61 -8.18
N ARG A 80 -5.32 -9.51 -7.44
CA ARG A 80 -6.55 -9.22 -6.69
C ARG A 80 -7.21 -7.90 -7.11
N PRO A 81 -7.41 -7.67 -8.42
CA PRO A 81 -8.10 -6.47 -8.90
C PRO A 81 -9.58 -6.50 -8.51
N VAL A 82 -10.22 -5.33 -8.60
CA VAL A 82 -11.68 -5.23 -8.64
C VAL A 82 -12.15 -5.71 -10.01
N VAL A 83 -12.72 -6.91 -10.06
CA VAL A 83 -13.38 -7.45 -11.25
C VAL A 83 -14.84 -7.03 -11.22
N CYS A 84 -15.25 -6.21 -12.18
CA CYS A 84 -16.55 -5.57 -12.18
C CYS A 84 -17.65 -6.47 -12.75
N ASP A 85 -18.85 -6.37 -12.18
CA ASP A 85 -20.08 -6.64 -12.93
C ASP A 85 -20.55 -5.36 -13.66
N ARG A 86 -21.73 -5.41 -14.31
CA ARG A 86 -22.28 -4.24 -15.01
C ARG A 86 -22.60 -3.06 -14.08
N TYR A 87 -22.97 -3.31 -12.83
CA TYR A 87 -23.26 -2.25 -11.89
C TYR A 87 -21.97 -1.58 -11.39
N MET A 88 -20.91 -2.36 -11.18
CA MET A 88 -19.59 -1.86 -10.82
C MET A 88 -18.92 -1.10 -11.98
N GLU A 89 -19.19 -1.47 -13.23
CA GLU A 89 -18.80 -0.68 -14.41
C GLU A 89 -19.49 0.70 -14.44
N VAL A 90 -20.78 0.76 -14.06
CA VAL A 90 -21.47 2.04 -13.85
C VAL A 90 -20.85 2.80 -12.68
N ALA A 91 -20.50 2.12 -11.59
CA ALA A 91 -19.82 2.75 -10.46
C ALA A 91 -18.45 3.31 -10.82
N SER A 92 -17.71 2.65 -11.71
CA SER A 92 -16.44 3.15 -12.26
C SER A 92 -16.68 4.44 -13.04
N MET A 93 -17.69 4.48 -13.92
CA MET A 93 -18.05 5.70 -14.66
C MET A 93 -18.39 6.88 -13.74
N VAL A 94 -19.20 6.64 -12.71
CA VAL A 94 -19.57 7.68 -11.74
C VAL A 94 -18.35 8.12 -10.93
N SER A 95 -17.51 7.17 -10.50
CA SER A 95 -16.28 7.49 -9.75
C SER A 95 -15.29 8.30 -10.58
N SER A 96 -15.28 8.14 -11.91
CA SER A 96 -14.43 8.89 -12.84
C SER A 96 -15.01 10.24 -13.28
N MET A 97 -16.19 10.65 -12.77
CA MET A 97 -16.69 12.01 -12.99
C MET A 97 -15.69 13.02 -12.43
N ASN A 98 -15.30 14.00 -13.24
CA ASN A 98 -14.34 15.03 -12.88
C ASN A 98 -15.06 16.38 -12.68
N PRO A 99 -15.20 16.87 -11.44
CA PRO A 99 -15.82 18.16 -11.17
C PRO A 99 -14.91 19.35 -11.49
N GLY A 100 -13.61 19.14 -11.73
CA GLY A 100 -12.62 20.20 -11.93
C GLY A 100 -12.89 21.04 -13.18
N VAL A 101 -13.20 22.32 -12.98
CA VAL A 101 -13.32 23.31 -14.05
C VAL A 101 -11.95 23.90 -14.38
N ASN A 102 -11.13 24.15 -13.35
CA ASN A 102 -9.74 24.59 -13.44
C ASN A 102 -8.98 24.20 -12.16
N ALA A 103 -7.72 24.64 -12.03
CA ALA A 103 -6.83 24.24 -10.93
C ALA A 103 -7.28 24.64 -9.51
N SER A 104 -8.28 25.53 -9.37
CA SER A 104 -8.76 26.01 -8.07
C SER A 104 -10.28 26.08 -7.97
N THR A 105 -11.00 25.50 -8.93
CA THR A 105 -12.47 25.62 -9.03
C THR A 105 -13.08 24.31 -9.49
N ASP A 106 -14.04 23.82 -8.71
CA ASP A 106 -14.85 22.65 -9.01
C ASP A 106 -16.30 23.04 -9.30
N SER A 107 -17.00 22.25 -10.12
CA SER A 107 -18.43 22.37 -10.36
C SER A 107 -19.20 21.68 -9.23
N GLU A 108 -19.99 22.49 -8.51
CA GLU A 108 -20.87 22.01 -7.44
C GLU A 108 -21.91 21.03 -7.97
N GLU A 109 -22.47 21.27 -9.17
CA GLU A 109 -23.49 20.41 -9.77
C GLU A 109 -22.94 19.02 -10.11
N VAL A 110 -21.70 18.94 -10.59
CA VAL A 110 -21.04 17.66 -10.89
C VAL A 110 -20.72 16.91 -9.60
N LEU A 111 -20.25 17.60 -8.55
CA LEU A 111 -20.02 17.02 -7.22
C LEU A 111 -21.32 16.44 -6.64
N LEU A 112 -22.40 17.22 -6.64
CA LEU A 112 -23.72 16.78 -6.14
C LEU A 112 -24.28 15.60 -6.92
N LEU A 113 -24.11 15.59 -8.25
CA LEU A 113 -24.53 14.47 -9.09
C LEU A 113 -23.71 13.21 -8.79
N GLN A 114 -22.38 13.33 -8.70
CA GLN A 114 -21.49 12.21 -8.38
C GLN A 114 -21.82 11.62 -7.01
N GLN A 115 -21.98 12.46 -5.99
CA GLN A 115 -22.35 12.05 -4.63
C GLN A 115 -23.70 11.35 -4.59
N SER A 116 -24.72 11.89 -5.26
CA SER A 116 -26.06 11.31 -5.31
C SER A 116 -26.07 9.94 -5.99
N LEU A 117 -25.33 9.77 -7.09
CA LEU A 117 -25.21 8.50 -7.80
C LEU A 117 -24.42 7.47 -7.00
N LEU A 118 -23.35 7.86 -6.31
CA LEU A 118 -22.60 6.97 -5.42
C LEU A 118 -23.45 6.51 -4.24
N TRP A 119 -24.27 7.38 -3.64
CA TRP A 119 -25.24 6.97 -2.62
C TRP A 119 -26.27 5.97 -3.15
N LEU A 120 -26.81 6.20 -4.35
CA LEU A 120 -27.75 5.26 -4.97
C LEU A 120 -27.11 3.86 -5.13
N MET A 121 -25.87 3.81 -5.63
CA MET A 121 -25.16 2.54 -5.81
C MET A 121 -24.75 1.91 -4.48
N TYR A 122 -24.45 2.73 -3.46
CA TYR A 122 -24.21 2.28 -2.09
C TYR A 122 -25.44 1.61 -1.49
N ASP A 123 -26.61 2.25 -1.59
CA ASP A 123 -27.88 1.76 -1.07
C ASP A 123 -28.31 0.45 -1.74
N LEU A 124 -28.04 0.32 -3.04
CA LEU A 124 -28.27 -0.88 -3.82
C LEU A 124 -27.17 -1.95 -3.67
N ARG A 125 -26.16 -1.71 -2.82
CA ARG A 125 -25.02 -2.61 -2.56
C ARG A 125 -24.16 -2.92 -3.79
N HIS A 126 -24.17 -2.07 -4.81
CA HIS A 126 -23.38 -2.24 -6.03
C HIS A 126 -21.90 -1.88 -5.86
N ILE A 127 -21.54 -1.09 -4.86
CA ILE A 127 -20.15 -0.72 -4.56
C ILE A 127 -19.56 -1.43 -3.34
N ASN A 128 -20.25 -2.41 -2.75
CA ASN A 128 -19.76 -3.13 -1.57
C ASN A 128 -18.41 -3.84 -1.80
N LYS A 129 -18.13 -4.24 -3.05
CA LYS A 129 -16.86 -4.81 -3.51
C LYS A 129 -15.98 -3.80 -4.24
N TYR A 130 -16.22 -2.49 -4.11
CA TYR A 130 -15.41 -1.48 -4.79
C TYR A 130 -14.85 -0.50 -3.74
N PRO A 131 -13.71 -0.84 -3.09
CA PRO A 131 -13.12 -0.03 -2.02
C PRO A 131 -12.94 1.45 -2.39
N MET A 132 -12.41 1.72 -3.59
CA MET A 132 -12.16 3.10 -4.03
C MET A 132 -13.42 3.90 -4.33
N ALA A 133 -14.51 3.27 -4.78
CA ALA A 133 -15.79 3.97 -4.95
C ALA A 133 -16.40 4.34 -3.60
N ILE A 134 -16.26 3.47 -2.58
CA ILE A 134 -16.68 3.78 -1.20
C ILE A 134 -15.81 4.91 -0.62
N ALA A 135 -14.49 4.88 -0.85
CA ALA A 135 -13.58 5.93 -0.40
C ALA A 135 -13.88 7.28 -1.06
N ASN A 136 -14.16 7.29 -2.37
CA ASN A 136 -14.59 8.49 -3.12
C ASN A 136 -15.89 9.08 -2.52
N LEU A 137 -16.87 8.24 -2.18
CA LEU A 137 -18.05 8.69 -1.47
C LEU A 137 -17.70 9.30 -0.09
N GLY A 138 -16.72 8.74 0.61
CA GLY A 138 -16.16 9.30 1.84
C GLY A 138 -15.59 10.71 1.66
N ASP A 139 -14.81 10.93 0.59
CA ASP A 139 -14.25 12.24 0.25
C ASP A 139 -15.36 13.27 -0.04
N LEU A 140 -16.39 12.88 -0.81
CA LEU A 140 -17.54 13.74 -1.12
C LEU A 140 -18.34 14.11 0.13
N GLU A 141 -18.55 13.15 1.04
CA GLU A 141 -19.23 13.40 2.32
C GLU A 141 -18.38 14.23 3.30
N GLU A 142 -17.05 14.20 3.21
CA GLU A 142 -16.20 15.12 3.98
C GLU A 142 -16.39 16.56 3.48
N MET A 143 -16.48 16.75 2.16
CA MET A 143 -16.68 18.07 1.56
C MET A 143 -18.09 18.63 1.83
N SER A 144 -19.12 17.80 1.67
CA SER A 144 -20.52 18.22 1.82
C SER A 144 -21.36 17.09 2.44
N PRO A 145 -21.47 17.04 3.79
CA PRO A 145 -22.18 15.97 4.47
C PRO A 145 -23.68 15.93 4.13
N SER A 146 -24.18 14.74 3.82
CA SER A 146 -25.59 14.49 3.56
C SER A 146 -26.36 14.17 4.85
N LEU A 147 -27.49 14.83 5.08
CA LEU A 147 -28.29 14.62 6.30
C LEU A 147 -28.78 13.17 6.41
N GLY A 148 -28.49 12.52 7.55
CA GLY A 148 -28.91 11.15 7.83
C GLY A 148 -28.08 10.06 7.15
N ARG A 149 -26.99 10.42 6.47
CA ARG A 149 -26.04 9.48 5.87
C ARG A 149 -24.89 9.11 6.81
N ALA A 150 -24.15 8.06 6.44
CA ALA A 150 -22.99 7.61 7.21
C ALA A 150 -21.88 8.68 7.19
N SER A 151 -21.10 8.77 8.27
CA SER A 151 -19.98 9.72 8.33
C SER A 151 -18.83 9.29 7.41
N PRO A 152 -17.97 10.24 6.98
CA PRO A 152 -16.80 9.93 6.13
C PRO A 152 -15.91 8.83 6.72
N VAL A 153 -15.64 8.89 8.03
CA VAL A 153 -14.84 7.86 8.73
C VAL A 153 -15.43 6.46 8.59
N MET A 154 -16.76 6.33 8.69
CA MET A 154 -17.44 5.04 8.52
C MET A 154 -17.29 4.51 7.10
N LEU A 155 -17.37 5.39 6.10
CA LEU A 155 -17.18 5.03 4.69
C LEU A 155 -15.74 4.55 4.42
N TYR A 156 -14.71 5.26 4.90
CA TYR A 156 -13.33 4.79 4.75
C TYR A 156 -13.07 3.47 5.50
N GLN A 157 -13.67 3.27 6.67
CA GLN A 157 -13.60 1.99 7.39
C GLN A 157 -14.30 0.87 6.61
N GLU A 158 -15.42 1.15 5.95
CA GLU A 158 -16.10 0.20 5.07
C GLU A 158 -15.29 -0.12 3.82
N ALA A 159 -14.59 0.87 3.23
CA ALA A 159 -13.66 0.64 2.13
C ALA A 159 -12.53 -0.31 2.54
N ILE A 160 -11.96 -0.13 3.73
CA ILE A 160 -10.96 -1.04 4.31
C ILE A 160 -11.58 -2.43 4.55
N ALA A 161 -12.80 -2.50 5.08
CA ALA A 161 -13.48 -3.78 5.29
C ALA A 161 -13.72 -4.52 3.97
N SER A 162 -14.12 -3.82 2.92
CA SER A 162 -14.26 -4.33 1.56
C SER A 162 -12.93 -4.89 1.03
N ASN A 163 -11.83 -4.15 1.20
CA ASN A 163 -10.48 -4.60 0.88
C ASN A 163 -10.09 -5.91 1.61
N VAL A 164 -10.31 -5.97 2.92
CA VAL A 164 -10.00 -7.17 3.72
C VAL A 164 -10.84 -8.37 3.29
N ASN A 165 -12.14 -8.17 3.13
CA ASN A 165 -13.10 -9.26 2.88
C ASN A 165 -13.05 -9.80 1.46
N HIS A 166 -12.75 -8.97 0.46
CA HIS A 166 -12.85 -9.34 -0.95
C HIS A 166 -11.50 -9.44 -1.65
N TYR A 167 -10.48 -8.74 -1.13
CA TYR A 167 -9.18 -8.60 -1.79
C TYR A 167 -8.02 -9.04 -0.89
N SER A 168 -8.31 -9.77 0.19
CA SER A 168 -7.32 -10.26 1.17
C SER A 168 -6.36 -9.16 1.63
N ASN A 169 -6.87 -7.94 1.78
CA ASN A 169 -6.11 -6.79 2.24
C ASN A 169 -4.90 -6.39 1.38
N HIS A 170 -5.10 -6.32 0.07
CA HIS A 170 -4.05 -6.00 -0.91
C HIS A 170 -4.16 -4.58 -1.52
N HIS A 171 -5.26 -3.87 -1.28
CA HIS A 171 -5.42 -2.47 -1.73
C HIS A 171 -4.80 -1.51 -0.70
N VAL A 172 -4.06 -0.51 -1.16
CA VAL A 172 -3.33 0.44 -0.32
C VAL A 172 -4.14 1.71 -0.09
N TYR A 173 -4.81 2.23 -1.12
CA TYR A 173 -5.52 3.51 -1.07
C TYR A 173 -6.65 3.57 -0.03
N PRO A 174 -7.41 2.50 0.31
CA PRO A 174 -8.39 2.58 1.39
C PRO A 174 -7.78 3.07 2.72
N TYR A 175 -6.51 2.73 2.97
CA TYR A 175 -5.79 3.20 4.15
C TYR A 175 -5.26 4.63 4.01
N THR A 176 -4.74 5.02 2.84
CA THR A 176 -4.24 6.39 2.64
C THR A 176 -5.37 7.40 2.57
N CYS A 177 -6.55 7.05 2.04
CA CYS A 177 -7.76 7.87 2.10
C CYS A 177 -8.17 8.16 3.55
N LEU A 178 -8.26 7.13 4.40
CA LEU A 178 -8.54 7.31 5.84
C LEU A 178 -7.46 8.18 6.51
N ALA A 179 -6.19 7.95 6.17
CA ALA A 179 -5.08 8.71 6.73
C ALA A 179 -5.14 10.19 6.32
N GLY A 180 -5.50 10.48 5.06
CA GLY A 180 -5.71 11.82 4.53
C GLY A 180 -6.83 12.56 5.27
N TYR A 181 -7.98 11.91 5.47
CA TYR A 181 -9.06 12.45 6.30
C TYR A 181 -8.57 12.77 7.72
N CYS A 182 -7.90 11.81 8.37
CA CYS A 182 -7.37 12.00 9.72
C CYS A 182 -6.37 13.16 9.79
N TYR A 183 -5.50 13.29 8.78
CA TYR A 183 -4.52 14.36 8.68
C TYR A 183 -5.18 15.74 8.54
N ARG A 184 -6.14 15.89 7.62
CA ARG A 184 -6.89 17.15 7.42
C ARG A 184 -7.64 17.60 8.67
N ASN A 185 -8.14 16.64 9.44
CA ASN A 185 -8.87 16.88 10.69
C ASN A 185 -7.99 16.93 11.95
N ALA A 186 -6.65 17.03 11.79
CA ALA A 186 -5.67 17.07 12.87
C ALA A 186 -5.70 15.87 13.84
N LEU A 187 -6.27 14.74 13.41
CA LEU A 187 -6.27 13.45 14.11
C LEU A 187 -4.95 12.72 13.87
N TYR A 188 -3.82 13.34 14.21
CA TYR A 188 -2.49 12.90 13.78
C TYR A 188 -2.10 11.49 14.23
N LYS A 189 -2.51 11.06 15.43
CA LYS A 189 -2.29 9.67 15.88
C LYS A 189 -3.00 8.66 14.97
N GLN A 190 -4.21 8.97 14.55
CA GLN A 190 -4.99 8.09 13.66
C GLN A 190 -4.42 8.11 12.24
N ALA A 191 -3.93 9.27 11.77
CA ALA A 191 -3.24 9.38 10.49
C ALA A 191 -1.97 8.52 10.44
N LEU A 192 -1.10 8.61 11.47
CA LEU A 192 0.09 7.77 11.60
C LEU A 192 -0.26 6.27 11.62
N GLN A 193 -1.31 5.90 12.36
CA GLN A 193 -1.79 4.52 12.39
C GLN A 193 -2.27 4.02 11.02
N ALA A 194 -3.02 4.84 10.28
CA ALA A 194 -3.54 4.48 8.97
C ALA A 194 -2.43 4.38 7.92
N TRP A 195 -1.46 5.30 7.91
CA TRP A 195 -0.28 5.18 7.05
C TRP A 195 0.59 3.97 7.40
N ALA A 196 0.76 3.63 8.68
CA ALA A 196 1.44 2.40 9.08
C ALA A 196 0.74 1.14 8.52
N LYS A 197 -0.60 1.12 8.51
CA LYS A 197 -1.38 0.04 7.89
C LYS A 197 -1.25 0.02 6.37
N ALA A 198 -1.23 1.17 5.71
CA ALA A 198 -0.94 1.27 4.27
C ALA A 198 0.43 0.69 3.94
N ALA A 199 1.46 1.04 4.72
CA ALA A 199 2.80 0.50 4.57
C ALA A 199 2.87 -1.02 4.88
N ALA A 200 2.04 -1.50 5.81
CA ALA A 200 1.92 -2.93 6.07
C ALA A 200 1.27 -3.72 4.93
N VAL A 201 0.53 -3.06 4.02
CA VAL A 201 0.03 -3.67 2.78
C VAL A 201 1.11 -3.61 1.69
N ILE A 202 1.72 -2.44 1.46
CA ILE A 202 2.68 -2.27 0.35
C ILE A 202 3.92 -3.17 0.50
N LYS A 203 4.29 -3.56 1.72
CA LYS A 203 5.41 -4.49 1.98
C LYS A 203 5.26 -5.87 1.32
N HIS A 204 4.05 -6.24 0.89
CA HIS A 204 3.79 -7.51 0.22
C HIS A 204 4.10 -7.48 -1.29
N TYR A 205 4.45 -6.30 -1.81
CA TYR A 205 4.77 -6.06 -3.20
C TYR A 205 6.27 -5.94 -3.43
N ASN A 206 6.66 -6.04 -4.70
CA ASN A 206 7.98 -5.65 -5.18
C ASN A 206 7.81 -4.39 -6.01
N TYR A 207 8.49 -3.31 -5.62
CA TYR A 207 8.52 -2.06 -6.37
C TYR A 207 9.07 -2.26 -7.80
N SER A 208 8.34 -1.70 -8.75
CA SER A 208 8.70 -1.59 -10.15
C SER A 208 8.51 -0.15 -10.64
N ARG A 209 9.04 0.18 -11.84
CA ARG A 209 8.84 1.50 -12.45
C ARG A 209 7.37 1.79 -12.81
N ASP A 210 6.57 0.74 -12.94
CA ASP A 210 5.15 0.85 -13.22
C ASP A 210 4.36 1.29 -11.96
N ASP A 211 4.99 1.31 -10.77
CA ASP A 211 4.35 1.69 -9.50
C ASP A 211 4.70 3.15 -9.10
N GLU A 212 4.92 4.04 -10.07
CA GLU A 212 5.36 5.43 -9.83
C GLU A 212 4.35 6.23 -9.00
N GLU A 213 3.04 6.03 -9.21
CA GLU A 213 1.99 6.78 -8.53
C GLU A 213 1.94 6.46 -7.02
N ILE A 214 1.98 5.18 -6.63
CA ILE A 214 2.03 4.82 -5.21
C ILE A 214 3.37 5.18 -4.57
N TYR A 215 4.47 5.17 -5.33
CA TYR A 215 5.76 5.66 -4.86
C TYR A 215 5.68 7.15 -4.50
N LYS A 216 5.08 7.99 -5.36
CA LYS A 216 4.89 9.42 -5.09
C LYS A 216 4.03 9.66 -3.85
N GLU A 217 2.96 8.90 -3.68
CA GLU A 217 2.08 8.98 -2.50
C GLU A 217 2.88 8.74 -1.21
N PHE A 218 3.61 7.62 -1.12
CA PHE A 218 4.43 7.33 0.06
C PHE A 218 5.58 8.31 0.26
N LEU A 219 6.15 8.83 -0.84
CA LEU A 219 7.20 9.85 -0.79
C LEU A 219 6.67 11.17 -0.19
N ASP A 220 5.48 11.60 -0.60
CA ASP A 220 4.83 12.82 -0.08
C ASP A 220 4.44 12.65 1.39
N ILE A 221 3.87 11.50 1.76
CA ILE A 221 3.57 11.16 3.16
C ILE A 221 4.83 11.25 4.02
N ALA A 222 5.93 10.63 3.59
CA ALA A 222 7.16 10.53 4.37
C ALA A 222 7.95 11.84 4.45
N ASN A 223 7.93 12.65 3.39
CA ASN A 223 8.81 13.82 3.25
C ASN A 223 8.10 15.15 3.45
N GLU A 224 6.79 15.23 3.28
CA GLU A 224 6.02 16.46 3.43
C GLU A 224 5.01 16.36 4.57
N LEU A 225 4.09 15.38 4.54
CA LEU A 225 2.97 15.31 5.49
C LEU A 225 3.42 14.97 6.91
N ILE A 226 4.19 13.90 7.11
CA ILE A 226 4.70 13.53 8.43
C ILE A 226 5.60 14.65 9.01
N PRO A 227 6.58 15.21 8.27
CA PRO A 227 7.37 16.34 8.75
C PRO A 227 6.54 17.59 9.08
N HIS A 228 5.46 17.84 8.33
CA HIS A 228 4.51 18.90 8.67
C HIS A 228 3.83 18.65 10.01
N ILE A 229 3.29 17.44 10.25
CA ILE A 229 2.73 17.04 11.54
C ILE A 229 3.75 17.32 12.65
N MET A 230 4.98 16.82 12.48
CA MET A 230 6.05 16.99 13.47
C MET A 230 6.29 18.46 13.81
N ARG A 231 6.25 19.36 12.82
CA ARG A 231 6.39 20.80 13.03
C ARG A 231 5.22 21.38 13.83
N VAL A 232 3.99 21.04 13.47
CA VAL A 232 2.76 21.52 14.14
C VAL A 232 2.72 21.07 15.60
N VAL A 233 3.02 19.81 15.88
CA VAL A 233 2.96 19.28 17.25
C VAL A 233 4.16 19.70 18.13
N SER A 234 5.24 20.20 17.51
CA SER A 234 6.40 20.74 18.23
C SER A 234 6.20 22.18 18.72
N THR A 235 5.31 22.96 18.08
CA THR A 235 5.11 24.38 18.42
C THR A 235 4.14 24.60 19.58
N GLY A 236 3.48 23.54 20.08
CA GLY A 236 2.59 23.58 21.24
C GLY A 236 3.13 22.78 22.42
N ILE A 237 3.22 23.39 23.61
CA ILE A 237 3.50 22.66 24.86
C ILE A 237 2.18 22.03 25.32
N GLN A 238 1.78 20.93 24.69
CA GLN A 238 0.63 20.15 25.12
C GLN A 238 1.08 18.89 25.86
N ALA A 239 0.46 18.64 27.02
CA ALA A 239 0.71 17.43 27.82
C ALA A 239 0.37 16.14 27.06
N HIS A 240 -0.51 16.24 26.05
CA HIS A 240 -1.00 15.13 25.22
C HIS A 240 -0.46 15.16 23.78
N SER A 241 0.70 15.78 23.55
CA SER A 241 1.35 15.77 22.23
C SER A 241 1.68 14.33 21.80
N ILE A 242 1.46 14.01 20.52
CA ILE A 242 1.83 12.71 19.94
C ILE A 242 3.32 12.39 20.09
N LEU A 243 4.18 13.40 20.26
CA LEU A 243 5.63 13.24 20.48
C LEU A 243 5.95 12.62 21.84
N LYS A 244 5.01 12.66 22.79
CA LYS A 244 5.13 12.04 24.12
C LYS A 244 4.48 10.66 24.20
N ASP A 245 3.82 10.23 23.12
CA ASP A 245 3.13 8.96 23.02
C ASP A 245 4.02 7.91 22.30
N PRO A 246 4.54 6.91 23.03
CA PRO A 246 5.37 5.87 22.43
C PRO A 246 4.63 5.00 21.39
N GLU A 247 3.30 4.98 21.40
CA GLU A 247 2.50 4.31 20.35
C GLU A 247 2.62 5.04 19.00
N CYS A 248 2.68 6.37 19.00
CA CYS A 248 2.87 7.15 17.77
C CYS A 248 4.28 6.92 17.19
N PHE A 249 5.28 6.76 18.07
CA PHE A 249 6.62 6.35 17.64
C PHE A 249 6.60 4.94 17.04
N ALA A 250 5.89 3.99 17.65
CA ALA A 250 5.71 2.63 17.12
C ALA A 250 5.10 2.63 15.71
N GLN A 251 4.07 3.44 15.48
CA GLN A 251 3.41 3.59 14.18
C GLN A 251 4.35 4.14 13.11
N LEU A 252 5.20 5.11 13.45
CA LEU A 252 6.23 5.61 12.53
C LEU A 252 7.26 4.52 12.19
N LEU A 253 7.65 3.69 13.16
CA LEU A 253 8.56 2.57 12.89
C LEU A 253 7.90 1.54 11.97
N GLN A 254 6.63 1.21 12.19
CA GLN A 254 5.87 0.30 11.31
C GLN A 254 5.71 0.86 9.90
N PHE A 255 5.48 2.16 9.75
CA PHE A 255 5.44 2.82 8.45
C PHE A 255 6.76 2.61 7.69
N TYR A 256 7.90 2.96 8.29
CA TYR A 256 9.19 2.77 7.62
C TYR A 256 9.58 1.30 7.46
N ASP A 257 9.16 0.40 8.35
CA ASP A 257 9.35 -1.05 8.20
C ASP A 257 8.63 -1.59 6.96
N GLY A 258 7.38 -1.13 6.73
CA GLY A 258 6.64 -1.50 5.54
C GLY A 258 7.29 -1.02 4.25
N ILE A 259 7.78 0.23 4.21
CA ILE A 259 8.51 0.77 3.05
C ILE A 259 9.86 0.05 2.83
N CYS A 260 10.58 -0.27 3.90
CA CYS A 260 11.80 -1.06 3.80
C CYS A 260 11.50 -2.46 3.26
N GLY A 261 10.41 -3.10 3.72
CA GLY A 261 9.96 -4.40 3.24
C GLY A 261 9.54 -4.38 1.77
N TRP A 262 8.91 -3.30 1.31
CA TRP A 262 8.55 -3.11 -0.11
C TRP A 262 9.77 -3.06 -1.04
N GLU A 263 10.92 -2.60 -0.53
CA GLU A 263 12.16 -2.61 -1.31
C GLU A 263 12.80 -4.01 -1.38
N GLU A 264 12.52 -4.90 -0.43
CA GLU A 264 13.14 -6.22 -0.36
C GLU A 264 12.68 -7.13 -1.49
N GLY A 265 13.61 -7.49 -2.39
CA GLY A 265 13.31 -8.29 -3.58
C GLY A 265 12.86 -7.47 -4.79
N SER A 266 12.80 -6.13 -4.66
CA SER A 266 12.50 -5.21 -5.74
C SER A 266 13.70 -5.02 -6.67
N ALA A 267 13.43 -4.90 -7.98
CA ALA A 267 14.48 -4.73 -8.97
C ALA A 267 15.11 -3.33 -8.93
N THR A 268 14.33 -2.35 -8.47
CA THR A 268 14.75 -0.95 -8.28
C THR A 268 14.68 -0.58 -6.80
N PRO A 269 15.66 0.18 -6.28
CA PRO A 269 15.60 0.67 -4.92
C PRO A 269 14.46 1.70 -4.75
N VAL A 270 13.87 1.70 -3.56
CA VAL A 270 12.83 2.65 -3.13
C VAL A 270 13.48 3.75 -2.29
N LEU A 271 14.34 3.37 -1.34
CA LEU A 271 14.89 4.26 -0.33
C LEU A 271 16.19 4.90 -0.81
N HIS A 272 16.21 6.23 -0.82
CA HIS A 272 17.40 7.04 -1.14
C HIS A 272 17.67 8.08 -0.02
N ILE A 273 18.69 8.91 -0.20
CA ILE A 273 19.15 9.87 0.82
C ILE A 273 18.07 10.87 1.28
N GLY A 274 17.05 11.12 0.46
CA GLY A 274 15.91 11.98 0.82
C GLY A 274 15.11 11.38 1.98
N TRP A 275 14.71 10.12 1.83
CA TRP A 275 14.03 9.34 2.86
C TRP A 275 14.81 9.29 4.17
N ALA A 276 16.12 9.05 4.10
CA ALA A 276 16.98 8.99 5.28
C ALA A 276 17.02 10.30 6.07
N LYS A 277 17.14 11.44 5.38
CA LYS A 277 17.13 12.76 6.03
C LYS A 277 15.79 13.00 6.73
N CYS A 278 14.68 12.72 6.06
CA CYS A 278 13.34 12.89 6.63
C CYS A 278 13.10 11.95 7.83
N LEU A 279 13.48 10.67 7.72
CA LEU A 279 13.40 9.71 8.82
C LEU A 279 14.17 10.21 10.04
N VAL A 280 15.45 10.55 9.89
CA VAL A 280 16.28 11.02 11.01
C VAL A 280 15.67 12.27 11.66
N ASN A 281 15.22 13.23 10.85
CA ASN A 281 14.62 14.46 11.35
C ASN A 281 13.33 14.21 12.13
N THR A 282 12.48 13.30 11.65
CA THR A 282 11.23 12.91 12.29
C THR A 282 11.49 12.14 13.58
N MET A 283 12.37 11.13 13.56
CA MET A 283 12.69 10.32 14.74
C MET A 283 13.33 11.17 15.86
N ALA A 284 14.11 12.19 15.51
CA ALA A 284 14.72 13.10 16.47
C ALA A 284 13.72 14.01 17.21
N LYS A 285 12.44 14.06 16.78
CA LYS A 285 11.39 14.80 17.48
C LYS A 285 10.84 14.06 18.69
N PHE A 286 11.08 12.76 18.79
CA PHE A 286 10.72 11.96 19.95
C PHE A 286 11.89 11.94 20.93
N GLU A 287 11.64 12.42 22.15
CA GLU A 287 12.63 12.42 23.23
C GLU A 287 13.09 10.98 23.55
N SER A 288 14.31 10.83 24.08
CA SER A 288 14.90 9.50 24.32
C SER A 288 14.04 8.65 25.27
N ASP A 289 13.50 9.26 26.31
CA ASP A 289 12.62 8.61 27.28
C ASP A 289 11.34 8.06 26.64
N VAL A 290 10.76 8.76 25.65
CA VAL A 290 9.62 8.28 24.86
C VAL A 290 10.03 7.08 24.02
N ARG A 291 11.15 7.18 23.29
CA ARG A 291 11.65 6.10 22.44
C ARG A 291 12.00 4.85 23.24
N ALA A 292 12.65 5.00 24.39
CA ALA A 292 13.08 3.91 25.27
C ALA A 292 11.91 3.13 25.91
N ARG A 293 10.70 3.71 25.99
CA ARG A 293 9.49 3.02 26.48
C ARG A 293 8.93 2.00 25.49
N LEU A 294 9.37 2.02 24.23
CA LEU A 294 8.90 1.11 23.19
C LEU A 294 9.66 -0.22 23.25
N LYS A 295 8.92 -1.34 23.34
CA LYS A 295 9.48 -2.68 23.19
C LYS A 295 9.51 -3.06 21.72
N ILE A 296 10.71 -3.27 21.16
CA ILE A 296 10.91 -3.70 19.77
C ILE A 296 11.26 -5.20 19.73
N THR A 297 10.47 -6.00 19.01
CA THR A 297 10.81 -7.38 18.61
C THR A 297 11.16 -7.41 17.13
N CYS A 298 11.94 -8.43 16.76
CA CYS A 298 12.36 -8.67 15.38
C CYS A 298 11.87 -10.07 14.99
N ILE A 299 11.27 -10.22 13.81
CA ILE A 299 11.01 -11.55 13.26
C ILE A 299 12.31 -12.02 12.61
N ASP A 300 12.99 -12.98 13.25
CA ASP A 300 14.15 -13.62 12.63
C ASP A 300 13.67 -14.76 11.72
N GLY A 301 14.21 -14.77 10.49
CA GLY A 301 13.80 -15.67 9.41
C GLY A 301 14.37 -17.09 9.49
N GLU A 302 14.95 -17.50 10.61
CA GLU A 302 15.45 -18.85 10.83
C GLU A 302 15.13 -19.28 12.27
N GLN A 303 14.67 -20.52 12.44
CA GLN A 303 14.45 -21.14 13.74
C GLN A 303 15.77 -21.13 14.52
N ASP A 304 15.84 -20.32 15.58
CA ASP A 304 16.82 -20.55 16.62
C ASP A 304 16.36 -21.78 17.43
N GLU A 305 16.90 -22.95 17.06
CA GLU A 305 17.17 -24.00 18.04
C GLU A 305 18.12 -23.43 19.10
N SER A 306 17.54 -22.83 20.14
CA SER A 306 18.19 -22.79 21.44
C SER A 306 17.16 -23.21 22.47
N GLY A 307 17.33 -24.45 22.96
CA GLY A 307 16.60 -24.94 24.10
C GLY A 307 16.93 -24.11 25.33
N ASP A 308 15.89 -23.72 26.04
CA ASP A 308 15.91 -23.89 27.49
C ASP A 308 14.50 -24.25 27.96
N GLU A 309 14.45 -25.36 28.71
CA GLU A 309 13.24 -25.91 29.27
C GLU A 309 12.72 -25.01 30.40
N SER A 310 11.44 -24.64 30.33
CA SER A 310 10.62 -24.54 31.54
C SER A 310 9.16 -24.70 31.16
N GLU A 311 8.74 -25.96 31.08
CA GLU A 311 7.35 -26.36 31.18
C GLU A 311 6.76 -25.84 32.50
N LEU A 312 5.77 -24.95 32.42
CA LEU A 312 4.70 -24.91 33.41
C LEU A 312 3.35 -24.75 32.70
N HIS A 313 2.76 -25.92 32.45
CA HIS A 313 1.31 -26.12 32.36
C HIS A 313 0.56 -25.20 33.33
N HIS A 314 -0.39 -24.40 32.84
CA HIS A 314 -1.66 -24.20 33.55
C HIS A 314 -2.82 -24.01 32.57
N LYS A 315 -3.91 -24.69 32.93
CA LYS A 315 -5.05 -25.08 32.11
C LYS A 315 -5.92 -23.88 31.71
N ARG A 316 -6.43 -23.94 30.47
CA ARG A 316 -7.65 -23.24 30.03
C ARG A 316 -8.77 -23.50 31.03
N SER A 317 -9.33 -22.45 31.61
CA SER A 317 -10.69 -22.46 32.14
C SER A 317 -11.48 -21.35 31.46
N HIS A 318 -12.55 -21.74 30.78
CA HIS A 318 -13.55 -20.84 30.24
C HIS A 318 -14.29 -20.17 31.40
N HIS A 319 -14.16 -18.86 31.55
CA HIS A 319 -15.19 -18.06 32.19
C HIS A 319 -15.61 -16.90 31.29
N HIS A 320 -16.91 -16.84 31.11
CA HIS A 320 -17.68 -15.93 30.30
C HIS A 320 -17.92 -14.67 31.14
N GLU A 321 -17.28 -13.55 30.83
CA GLU A 321 -17.64 -12.25 31.38
C GLU A 321 -17.97 -11.29 30.24
N GLN A 322 -19.26 -10.99 30.12
CA GLN A 322 -19.77 -9.89 29.32
C GLN A 322 -19.36 -8.58 30.00
N GLN A 323 -18.40 -7.86 29.44
CA GLN A 323 -18.22 -6.44 29.74
C GLN A 323 -18.89 -5.61 28.64
N GLN A 324 -20.03 -5.03 28.99
CA GLN A 324 -20.65 -3.94 28.23
C GLN A 324 -19.69 -2.75 28.20
N GLN A 325 -19.19 -2.41 27.02
CA GLN A 325 -18.52 -1.14 26.77
C GLN A 325 -19.59 -0.06 26.62
N GLN A 326 -19.78 0.76 27.66
CA GLN A 326 -20.46 2.06 27.50
C GLN A 326 -19.45 3.03 26.89
N GLN A 327 -19.74 3.49 25.67
CA GLN A 327 -18.99 4.54 24.97
C GLN A 327 -19.47 5.91 25.47
N ASP A 328 -18.58 6.66 26.11
CA ASP A 328 -18.76 8.10 26.28
C ASP A 328 -18.25 8.85 25.04
N GLN A 329 -18.97 9.90 24.65
CA GLN A 329 -18.84 10.67 23.39
C GLN A 329 -17.52 11.48 23.24
N ASN A 330 -16.46 11.15 23.97
CA ASN A 330 -15.15 11.83 23.87
C ASN A 330 -13.95 10.88 23.78
N GLY A 331 -14.15 9.59 23.46
CA GLY A 331 -13.09 8.72 22.90
C GLY A 331 -11.84 8.49 23.76
N ASN A 332 -11.88 8.76 25.07
CA ASN A 332 -10.72 8.59 25.94
C ASN A 332 -10.86 7.33 26.79
N THR A 333 -10.30 6.22 26.33
CA THR A 333 -10.18 4.99 27.12
C THR A 333 -9.03 5.18 28.11
N GLN A 334 -9.34 5.35 29.40
CA GLN A 334 -8.33 5.24 30.45
C GLN A 334 -7.91 3.77 30.60
N SER A 335 -6.86 3.38 29.87
CA SER A 335 -6.23 2.07 30.00
C SER A 335 -5.23 2.08 31.17
N GLY A 336 -5.74 1.84 32.38
CA GLY A 336 -4.90 1.58 33.55
C GLY A 336 -4.62 0.08 33.72
N VAL A 337 -3.58 -0.44 33.04
CA VAL A 337 -2.60 -1.46 33.49
C VAL A 337 -1.47 -1.43 32.44
N GLY A 338 -0.25 -1.07 32.86
CA GLY A 338 0.87 -0.76 31.96
C GLY A 338 1.42 -1.96 31.20
N CYS A 339 0.95 -2.17 29.97
CA CYS A 339 1.71 -2.87 28.95
C CYS A 339 2.53 -1.82 28.19
N SER A 340 3.86 -1.96 28.16
CA SER A 340 4.67 -1.10 27.29
C SER A 340 4.25 -1.32 25.84
N PRO A 341 4.11 -0.25 25.03
CA PRO A 341 3.76 -0.41 23.63
C PRO A 341 4.81 -1.29 22.95
N HIS A 342 4.35 -2.06 21.97
CA HIS A 342 5.12 -3.11 21.33
C HIS A 342 5.09 -2.93 19.83
N VAL A 343 6.26 -3.02 19.19
CA VAL A 343 6.38 -3.05 17.73
C VAL A 343 7.21 -4.25 17.32
N GLU A 344 6.76 -4.92 16.26
CA GLU A 344 7.49 -5.98 15.60
C GLU A 344 8.02 -5.46 14.26
N LEU A 345 9.33 -5.61 14.04
CA LEU A 345 10.01 -5.19 12.82
C LEU A 345 10.38 -6.41 11.97
N SER A 346 10.05 -6.35 10.69
CA SER A 346 10.24 -7.44 9.74
C SER A 346 11.37 -7.18 8.75
N SER A 347 11.54 -5.94 8.29
CA SER A 347 12.56 -5.59 7.29
C SER A 347 13.98 -5.66 7.85
N ALA A 348 14.91 -6.14 7.05
CA ALA A 348 16.33 -6.23 7.40
C ALA A 348 16.91 -4.86 7.79
N LYS A 349 16.48 -3.79 7.10
CA LYS A 349 16.90 -2.41 7.38
C LYS A 349 16.44 -1.95 8.76
N MET A 350 15.14 -2.06 9.08
CA MET A 350 14.63 -1.59 10.36
C MET A 350 15.10 -2.45 11.53
N ARG A 351 15.27 -3.77 11.35
CA ARG A 351 15.91 -4.64 12.35
C ARG A 351 17.32 -4.16 12.69
N GLY A 352 18.14 -3.83 11.67
CA GLY A 352 19.47 -3.27 11.86
C GLY A 352 19.48 -1.88 12.50
N LEU A 353 18.40 -1.11 12.35
CA LEU A 353 18.25 0.22 12.95
C LEU A 353 17.76 0.19 14.40
N ARG A 354 17.27 -0.94 14.92
CA ARG A 354 16.65 -1.07 16.25
C ARG A 354 17.45 -0.36 17.36
N GLN A 355 18.73 -0.70 17.52
CA GLN A 355 19.56 -0.15 18.59
C GLN A 355 19.85 1.35 18.38
N LEU A 356 20.01 1.76 17.13
CA LEU A 356 20.27 3.17 16.79
C LEU A 356 19.05 4.07 17.06
N LEU A 357 17.85 3.55 16.85
CA LEU A 357 16.59 4.29 17.04
C LEU A 357 16.17 4.38 18.51
N LEU A 358 16.69 3.52 19.39
CA LEU A 358 16.45 3.56 20.83
C LEU A 358 17.56 4.26 21.63
N ALA A 359 18.70 4.57 21.00
CA ALA A 359 19.84 5.22 21.67
C ALA A 359 19.51 6.64 22.15
N ASP A 360 20.13 7.09 23.26
CA ASP A 360 19.90 8.43 23.82
C ASP A 360 20.14 9.54 22.81
N LYS A 361 21.18 9.40 22.00
CA LYS A 361 21.50 10.29 20.90
C LYS A 361 21.43 9.53 19.58
N LEU A 362 20.54 9.96 18.70
CA LEU A 362 20.43 9.40 17.36
C LEU A 362 21.70 9.66 16.56
N ASN A 363 22.34 8.59 16.08
CA ASN A 363 23.46 8.69 15.15
C ASN A 363 22.93 8.84 13.72
N SER A 364 22.68 10.08 13.30
CA SER A 364 22.13 10.43 11.99
C SER A 364 22.90 9.82 10.80
N GLN A 365 24.23 9.75 10.91
CA GLN A 365 25.09 9.18 9.87
C GLN A 365 24.88 7.67 9.76
N ALA A 366 24.91 6.94 10.88
CA ALA A 366 24.69 5.49 10.91
C ALA A 366 23.28 5.11 10.44
N VAL A 367 22.26 5.86 10.87
CA VAL A 367 20.86 5.64 10.43
C VAL A 367 20.75 5.84 8.92
N SER A 368 21.34 6.92 8.40
CA SER A 368 21.29 7.20 6.96
C SER A 368 22.01 6.13 6.13
N LEU A 369 23.18 5.67 6.60
CA LEU A 369 23.94 4.61 5.95
C LEU A 369 23.16 3.30 5.90
N GLN A 370 22.55 2.89 7.01
CA GLN A 370 21.79 1.64 7.09
C GLN A 370 20.52 1.70 6.23
N LEU A 371 19.79 2.83 6.25
CA LEU A 371 18.56 2.98 5.48
C LEU A 371 18.82 3.04 3.96
N THR A 372 19.96 3.59 3.53
CA THR A 372 20.30 3.73 2.10
C THR A 372 21.19 2.62 1.57
N ALA A 373 21.61 1.67 2.42
CA ALA A 373 22.31 0.48 1.97
C ALA A 373 21.43 -0.28 0.96
N GLN A 374 22.01 -0.67 -0.17
CA GLN A 374 21.30 -1.56 -1.09
C GLN A 374 21.12 -2.91 -0.40
N SER A 375 19.87 -3.38 -0.32
CA SER A 375 19.53 -4.72 0.14
C SER A 375 20.11 -5.76 -0.82
N GLN A 376 21.39 -6.11 -0.66
CA GLN A 376 22.04 -7.14 -1.47
C GLN A 376 21.57 -8.52 -1.00
N VAL A 377 20.41 -8.96 -1.49
CA VAL A 377 19.94 -10.34 -1.28
C VAL A 377 19.63 -11.00 -2.62
N THR A 378 20.65 -11.10 -3.47
CA THR A 378 20.75 -12.30 -4.33
C THR A 378 21.64 -13.29 -3.59
N VAL A 379 21.03 -14.24 -2.89
CA VAL A 379 21.74 -15.42 -2.40
C VAL A 379 22.34 -16.09 -3.62
N ARG A 380 23.66 -15.93 -3.82
CA ARG A 380 24.41 -16.74 -4.77
C ARG A 380 24.22 -18.19 -4.35
N GLN A 381 23.38 -18.93 -5.08
CA GLN A 381 23.39 -20.39 -5.00
C GLN A 381 24.83 -20.84 -5.29
N LYS A 382 25.53 -21.29 -4.25
CA LYS A 382 26.79 -22.00 -4.38
C LYS A 382 26.49 -23.23 -5.24
N ARG A 383 26.89 -23.19 -6.52
CA ARG A 383 27.04 -24.41 -7.31
C ARG A 383 28.09 -25.26 -6.62
N VAL A 384 27.64 -26.31 -5.95
CA VAL A 384 28.50 -27.38 -5.45
C VAL A 384 29.07 -28.08 -6.69
N SER A 385 30.36 -27.87 -6.95
CA SER A 385 31.12 -28.62 -7.94
C SER A 385 31.44 -30.00 -7.35
N LEU A 386 30.76 -31.04 -7.83
CA LEU A 386 31.19 -32.43 -7.66
C LEU A 386 31.91 -32.85 -8.95
N GLY A 387 33.20 -33.15 -8.81
CA GLY A 387 34.03 -33.73 -9.86
C GLY A 387 34.12 -35.24 -9.74
N SER A 388 34.08 -35.92 -10.89
CA SER A 388 34.73 -37.21 -11.22
C SER A 388 34.42 -37.52 -12.69
N SER A 389 35.40 -37.48 -13.61
CA SER A 389 36.14 -38.62 -14.17
C SER A 389 35.21 -39.77 -14.63
N ASN A 390 35.21 -40.29 -15.87
CA ASN A 390 36.35 -40.59 -16.74
C ASN A 390 35.88 -41.04 -18.16
N ALA A 391 36.78 -40.91 -19.15
CA ALA A 391 36.99 -41.72 -20.36
C ALA A 391 35.99 -41.76 -21.56
N GLY A 392 36.46 -41.25 -22.72
CA GLY A 392 36.63 -42.05 -23.95
C GLY A 392 35.79 -41.70 -25.21
N GLY A 393 36.45 -41.23 -26.28
CA GLY A 393 36.10 -41.63 -27.66
C GLY A 393 35.71 -40.55 -28.70
N ALA A 394 36.69 -40.15 -29.51
CA ALA A 394 36.67 -39.82 -30.97
C ALA A 394 35.76 -38.72 -31.58
N GLU A 395 36.46 -37.73 -32.19
CA GLU A 395 36.30 -37.08 -33.51
C GLU A 395 34.92 -36.64 -34.06
N PHE A 396 34.73 -35.34 -34.34
CA PHE A 396 34.84 -34.72 -35.69
C PHE A 396 34.52 -33.20 -35.62
N GLU A 397 35.36 -32.40 -36.30
CA GLU A 397 35.15 -31.13 -37.05
C GLU A 397 33.94 -30.20 -36.77
N THR A 398 33.91 -28.88 -37.04
CA THR A 398 34.85 -27.83 -37.41
C THR A 398 34.09 -26.49 -37.29
N THR A 399 34.78 -25.44 -36.82
CA THR A 399 34.72 -24.04 -37.32
C THR A 399 33.51 -23.10 -37.09
N GLN A 400 33.93 -21.83 -36.90
CA GLN A 400 33.25 -20.53 -37.07
C GLN A 400 32.44 -20.04 -35.86
N GLY A 401 32.88 -19.09 -35.01
CA GLY A 401 33.76 -17.94 -35.25
C GLY A 401 32.92 -16.70 -35.58
N ARG A 402 32.28 -16.07 -34.58
CA ARG A 402 31.52 -14.81 -34.76
C ARG A 402 32.27 -13.64 -34.11
N PRO A 403 32.67 -12.59 -34.85
CA PRO A 403 33.42 -11.47 -34.30
C PRO A 403 32.51 -10.35 -33.75
N LYS A 404 33.07 -9.63 -32.76
CA LYS A 404 32.61 -8.34 -32.23
C LYS A 404 32.78 -7.20 -33.26
N ARG A 405 31.85 -6.24 -33.22
CA ARG A 405 31.97 -4.76 -33.46
C ARG A 405 30.63 -4.27 -34.02
N ASN A 406 30.21 -3.01 -33.91
CA ASN A 406 30.50 -1.86 -33.07
C ASN A 406 29.35 -0.87 -33.33
N ARG A 407 29.13 0.00 -32.35
CA ARG A 407 28.32 1.22 -32.34
C ARG A 407 28.45 2.14 -33.58
N ARG A 408 27.31 2.72 -34.00
CA ARG A 408 27.00 4.10 -34.49
C ARG A 408 25.70 4.00 -35.31
N GLU A 409 24.79 4.96 -35.32
CA GLU A 409 24.84 6.41 -35.06
C GLU A 409 23.52 6.87 -34.43
#